data_AF-A0A8A6WM06-F1
#
_entry.id   AF-A0A8A6WM06-F1
#
_cell.length_a   1.000
_cell.length_b   1.000
_cell.length_c   1.000
_cell.angle_alpha   90.00
_cell.angle_beta   90.00
_cell.angle_gamma   90.00
#
_symmetry.space_group_name_H-M   'P 1'
#
loop_
_entity.id
_entity.type
_entity.pdbx_description
1 polymer ?
#
loop_
_entity_poly.entity_id
_entity_poly.type
_entity_poly.pdbx_seq_one_letter_code
_entity_poly.pdbx_strand_id
1 'polypeptide(L)' 'MKTVKLTPKASQDMEDIWYYSCRQFGEEQADRYINQISGIFQVQSENNICPPGQNWVNISAHYPLNGI' A
#
# COMPACT_ATOMS: atom_id res chain seq x y z
N MET A 1 -12.29 -5.12 10.65
CA MET A 1 -10.92 -4.79 10.21
C MET A 1 -10.50 -3.52 10.91
N LYS A 2 -9.24 -3.41 11.36
CA LYS A 2 -8.66 -2.13 11.76
C LYS A 2 -8.28 -1.36 10.49
N THR A 3 -8.96 -0.24 10.23
CA THR A 3 -8.47 0.80 9.30
C THR A 3 -7.54 1.73 10.07
N VAL A 4 -6.57 2.40 9.46
CA VAL A 4 -6.00 3.62 10.07
C VAL A 4 -5.71 4.71 9.01
N LYS A 5 -4.59 5.48 9.02
CA LYS A 5 -4.30 6.59 8.09
C LYS A 5 -2.80 6.76 7.77
N LEU A 6 -2.33 6.44 6.54
CA LEU A 6 -0.93 6.51 6.08
C LEU A 6 -0.46 7.95 6.20
N THR A 7 0.84 8.12 6.46
CA THR A 7 1.45 9.43 6.26
C THR A 7 1.49 9.74 4.76
N PRO A 8 1.37 11.02 4.35
CA PRO A 8 1.43 11.40 2.93
C PRO A 8 2.69 10.88 2.22
N LYS A 9 3.82 10.80 2.95
CA LYS A 9 5.05 10.22 2.42
C LYS A 9 4.91 8.72 2.12
N ALA A 10 4.32 7.94 3.01
CA ALA A 10 4.13 6.51 2.78
C ALA A 10 3.12 6.21 1.65
N SER A 11 2.20 7.14 1.36
CA SER A 11 1.37 7.08 0.14
C SER A 11 2.21 7.30 -1.12
N GLN A 12 3.07 8.33 -1.15
CA GLN A 12 3.99 8.55 -2.27
C GLN A 12 4.94 7.36 -2.47
N ASP A 13 5.51 6.82 -1.39
CA ASP A 13 6.41 5.66 -1.45
C ASP A 13 5.70 4.44 -2.09
N MET A 14 4.38 4.26 -1.86
CA MET A 14 3.59 3.20 -2.50
C MET A 14 3.34 3.44 -3.99
N GLU A 15 3.00 4.68 -4.37
CA GLU A 15 2.81 5.07 -5.77
C GLU A 15 4.10 4.89 -6.57
N ASP A 16 5.24 5.35 -6.03
CA ASP A 16 6.57 5.22 -6.64
C ASP A 16 6.95 3.73 -6.82
N ILE A 17 6.65 2.88 -5.83
CA ILE A 17 6.84 1.41 -5.92
C ILE A 17 5.94 0.80 -7.01
N TRP A 18 4.68 1.21 -7.11
CA TRP A 18 3.77 0.71 -8.15
C TRP A 18 4.24 1.12 -9.54
N TYR A 19 4.56 2.40 -9.76
CA TYR A 19 5.06 2.90 -11.04
C TYR A 19 6.35 2.21 -11.47
N TYR A 20 7.31 2.03 -10.55
CA TYR A 20 8.53 1.27 -10.83
C TYR A 20 8.22 -0.18 -11.20
N SER A 21 7.37 -0.85 -10.42
CA SER A 21 7.03 -2.26 -10.63
C SER A 21 6.29 -2.47 -11.95
N CYS A 22 5.35 -1.58 -12.30
CA CYS A 22 4.60 -1.61 -13.55
C CYS A 22 5.56 -1.43 -14.75
N ARG A 23 6.48 -0.46 -14.68
CA ARG A 23 7.49 -0.22 -15.72
C ARG A 23 8.47 -1.37 -15.91
N GLN A 24 8.81 -2.14 -14.87
CA GLN A 24 9.79 -3.23 -14.94
C GLN A 24 9.17 -4.61 -15.19
N PHE A 25 7.97 -4.87 -14.67
CA PHE A 25 7.39 -6.21 -14.57
C PHE A 25 5.93 -6.32 -15.07
N GLY A 26 5.33 -5.21 -15.50
CA GLY A 26 3.94 -5.13 -15.94
C GLY A 26 2.95 -4.86 -14.80
N GLU A 27 1.77 -4.37 -15.19
CA GLU A 27 0.69 -3.91 -14.31
C GLU A 27 0.22 -4.99 -13.33
N GLU A 28 -0.06 -6.22 -13.79
CA GLU A 28 -0.50 -7.34 -12.95
C GLU A 28 0.48 -7.62 -11.79
N GLN A 29 1.79 -7.51 -12.05
CA GLN A 29 2.82 -7.74 -11.06
C GLN A 29 2.99 -6.55 -10.11
N ALA A 30 2.73 -5.33 -10.57
CA ALA A 30 2.68 -4.14 -9.73
C ALA A 30 1.50 -4.20 -8.74
N ASP A 31 0.30 -4.51 -9.24
CA ASP A 31 -0.91 -4.70 -8.43
C ASP A 31 -0.72 -5.82 -7.42
N ARG A 32 -0.19 -6.96 -7.84
CA ARG A 32 0.10 -8.08 -6.94
C ARG A 32 1.08 -7.68 -5.84
N TYR A 33 2.12 -6.91 -6.17
CA TYR A 33 3.14 -6.50 -5.21
C TYR A 33 2.62 -5.48 -4.20
N ILE A 34 1.87 -4.47 -4.64
CA ILE A 34 1.18 -3.52 -3.74
C ILE A 34 0.17 -4.24 -2.85
N ASN A 35 -0.61 -5.19 -3.36
CA ASN A 35 -1.53 -5.99 -2.55
C ASN A 35 -0.80 -6.84 -1.48
N GLN A 36 0.39 -7.37 -1.79
CA GLN A 36 1.21 -8.08 -0.79
C GLN A 36 1.72 -7.15 0.31
N ILE A 37 2.28 -5.99 -0.06
CA ILE A 37 2.71 -4.95 0.89
C ILE A 37 1.52 -4.51 1.75
N SER A 38 0.33 -4.40 1.14
CA SER A 38 -0.92 -4.04 1.82
C SER A 38 -1.31 -5.02 2.93
N GLY A 39 -1.28 -6.32 2.62
CA GLY A 39 -1.58 -7.37 3.59
C GLY A 39 -0.61 -7.38 4.79
N ILE A 40 0.67 -7.08 4.55
CA ILE A 40 1.68 -7.00 5.62
C ILE A 40 1.33 -5.88 6.61
N PHE A 41 0.96 -4.68 6.14
CA PHE A 41 0.55 -3.58 7.02
C PHE A 41 -0.73 -3.89 7.81
N GLN A 42 -1.69 -4.60 7.21
CA GLN A 42 -2.89 -5.04 7.93
C GLN A 42 -2.51 -6.02 9.07
N VAL A 43 -1.72 -7.05 8.79
CA VAL A 43 -1.28 -8.04 9.79
C VAL A 43 -0.46 -7.40 10.91
N GLN A 44 0.40 -6.43 10.62
CA GLN A 44 1.15 -5.68 11.64
C GLN A 44 0.23 -4.84 12.54
N SER A 45 -0.80 -4.21 11.97
CA SER A 45 -1.78 -3.41 12.73
C SER A 45 -2.69 -4.27 13.61
N GLU A 46 -3.11 -5.43 13.11
CA GLU A 46 -3.96 -6.37 13.86
C GLU A 46 -3.22 -6.90 15.10
N ASN A 47 -1.96 -7.31 14.94
CA ASN A 47 -1.10 -7.84 16.00
C ASN A 47 -0.45 -6.80 16.93
N ASN A 48 -0.73 -5.49 16.75
CA ASN A 48 -0.11 -4.38 17.49
C ASN A 48 1.44 -4.41 17.49
N ILE A 49 2.06 -4.87 16.39
CA ILE A 49 3.53 -5.00 16.28
C ILE A 49 4.20 -3.61 16.18
N CYS A 50 3.50 -2.60 15.67
CA CYS A 50 3.95 -1.21 15.66
C CYS A 50 3.61 -0.50 16.99
N PRO A 51 4.50 0.33 17.55
CA PRO A 51 4.22 1.14 18.73
C PRO A 51 3.00 2.06 18.56
N PRO A 52 2.23 2.33 19.64
CA PRO A 52 1.08 3.24 19.58
C PRO A 52 1.53 4.66 19.23
N GLY A 53 1.11 5.17 18.07
CA GLY A 53 1.47 6.49 17.58
C GLY A 53 1.44 6.63 16.05
N GLN A 54 1.59 5.53 15.32
CA GLN A 54 1.45 5.50 13.86
C GLN A 54 0.12 4.86 13.43
N ASN A 55 -0.67 5.64 12.71
CA ASN A 55 -1.81 5.17 11.92
C ASN A 55 -1.30 4.84 10.48
N TRP A 56 -1.92 3.89 9.74
CA TRP A 56 -1.68 3.55 8.32
C TRP A 56 -3.03 3.30 7.54
N VAL A 57 -3.27 3.88 6.35
CA VAL A 57 -4.60 3.79 5.66
C VAL A 57 -4.76 2.47 4.94
N ASN A 58 -6.01 2.22 4.60
CA ASN A 58 -6.52 1.61 3.38
C ASN A 58 -5.65 1.78 2.12
N ILE A 59 -4.89 0.73 1.80
CA ILE A 59 -4.00 0.62 0.62
C ILE A 59 -4.78 0.01 -0.58
N SER A 60 -6.05 -0.34 -0.36
CA SER A 60 -6.91 -1.12 -1.27
C SER A 60 -7.98 -0.27 -1.99
N ALA A 61 -7.88 1.07 -2.00
CA ALA A 61 -9.01 1.94 -2.31
C ALA A 61 -8.77 3.09 -3.32
N HIS A 62 -7.60 3.23 -3.95
CA HIS A 62 -7.36 4.37 -4.85
C HIS A 62 -6.33 4.23 -5.98
N TYR A 63 -6.12 3.04 -6.54
CA TYR A 63 -5.41 2.89 -7.83
C TYR A 63 -6.44 2.80 -8.96
N PRO A 64 -6.70 3.87 -9.73
CA PRO A 64 -7.59 3.81 -10.87
C PRO A 64 -6.90 3.15 -12.07
N LEU A 65 -7.49 2.05 -12.56
CA LEU A 65 -7.22 1.46 -13.88
C LEU A 65 -7.74 2.36 -15.03
N ASN A 66 -7.52 3.68 -14.95
CA ASN A 66 -8.06 4.65 -15.90
C ASN A 66 -7.12 5.86 -16.08
N GLY A 67 -6.36 5.84 -17.18
CA GLY A 67 -5.99 7.06 -17.91
C GLY A 67 -4.55 7.55 -17.78
N ILE A 68 -3.59 6.81 -18.37
CA ILE A 68 -2.83 7.19 -19.58
C ILE A 68 -2.09 5.94 -20.10
#